data_AF-A0A4Y2IUP9-F1
#
_entry.id   AF-A0A4Y2IUP9-F1
#
_cell.length_a   1.000
_cell.length_b   1.000
_cell.length_c   1.000
_cell.angle_alpha   90.00
_cell.angle_beta   90.00
_cell.angle_gamma   90.00
#
_symmetry.space_group_name_H-M   'P 1'
#
loop_
_entity.id
_entity.type
_entity.pdbx_description
1 polymer ?
#
loop_
_entity_poly.entity_id
_entity_poly.type
_entity_poly.pdbx_seq_one_letter_code
_entity_poly.pdbx_strand_id
1 'polypeptide(L)'
;MKLCNNCLRSNHDVSKCMLSVRCKNCSLKHHTLLHDFSKNYKPLAPPSQNVPSLDRGESSFATSLSYSGTSDSGNILLCTAIVKVKDSMGNWQNCRVLLDSASQMSLISEECCTNLGLSRSSSSHTIIGTGNQIVGNSDSFVKLEFTSLLHPETYRVNALVIKSLTTNLPNFHMSHYHWNHIQNLQLADPEFHISKPINIILGADIFFKLMQGNQIKGAKNTPYTIYTKLGWVLCGKVSSRHELPHSKNQFMSHHTTSNFNLKNDIQNFWEVESLPQENSLSNEEQICEELYKSTVSRDDSGRYTVKLPFKPHHKLGNSKSTAVKFFYFLEHRLQKNPNLRQQYTSFLREYEELNHMKLVPSNQSYLPESEAFYLPHHGVVREESNSTKLRVVFNGSAKSSNSVSLNEALYTGPKLQPDVFKILLNFRTFPIAISADIEKMY
;
A
#
# COMPACT_ATOMS: atom_id res chain seq x y z
N MET A 1 14.94 -33.07 22.87
CA MET A 1 15.83 -32.81 24.02
C MET A 1 15.12 -31.92 25.02
N LYS A 2 14.92 -32.36 26.28
CA LYS A 2 14.35 -31.49 27.32
C LYS A 2 15.46 -30.57 27.86
N LEU A 3 15.33 -29.28 27.61
CA LEU A 3 16.23 -28.23 28.11
C LEU A 3 15.63 -27.59 29.37
N CYS A 4 16.47 -27.17 30.30
CA CYS A 4 16.05 -26.45 31.49
C CYS A 4 15.55 -25.04 31.13
N ASN A 5 14.31 -24.68 31.48
CA ASN A 5 13.76 -23.36 31.15
C ASN A 5 14.45 -22.20 31.88
N ASN A 6 15.35 -22.44 32.85
CA ASN A 6 16.07 -21.37 33.55
C ASN A 6 17.42 -21.03 32.91
N CYS A 7 18.19 -22.05 32.49
CA CYS A 7 19.54 -21.86 31.96
C CYS A 7 19.74 -22.36 30.52
N LEU A 8 18.70 -22.95 29.92
CA LEU A 8 18.67 -23.50 28.56
C LEU A 8 19.70 -24.63 28.31
N ARG A 9 20.28 -25.21 29.37
CA ARG A 9 21.16 -26.40 29.28
C ARG A 9 20.37 -27.69 29.39
N SER A 10 20.90 -28.76 28.80
CA SER A 10 20.37 -30.12 28.90
C SER A 10 20.64 -30.77 30.27
N ASN A 11 20.01 -31.92 30.52
CA ASN A 11 20.26 -32.85 31.65
C ASN A 11 19.70 -32.47 33.04
N HIS A 12 18.86 -31.45 33.15
CA HIS A 12 18.11 -31.17 34.39
C HIS A 12 16.85 -30.34 34.16
N ASP A 13 15.94 -30.34 35.13
CA ASP A 13 14.75 -29.50 35.17
C ASP A 13 15.03 -28.20 35.97
N VAL A 14 14.20 -27.16 35.78
CA VAL A 14 14.25 -25.87 36.48
C VAL A 14 14.29 -26.04 38.01
N SER A 15 13.57 -27.03 38.54
CA SER A 15 13.54 -27.34 39.96
C SER A 15 14.91 -27.74 40.51
N LYS A 16 15.74 -28.42 39.69
CA LYS A 16 17.10 -28.88 40.01
C LYS A 16 18.20 -27.96 39.45
N CYS A 17 17.83 -26.77 38.97
CA CYS A 17 18.78 -25.82 38.40
C CYS A 17 19.55 -25.08 39.52
N MET A 18 20.88 -25.22 39.52
CA MET A 18 21.82 -24.59 40.47
C MET A 18 22.16 -23.13 40.12
N LEU A 19 21.79 -22.66 38.92
CA LEU A 19 21.95 -21.26 38.53
C LEU A 19 20.87 -20.42 39.21
N SER A 20 21.30 -19.44 40.02
CA SER A 20 20.45 -18.49 40.74
C SER A 20 19.91 -17.35 39.86
N VAL A 21 20.17 -17.42 38.55
CA VAL A 21 19.68 -16.44 37.56
C VAL A 21 18.15 -16.48 37.53
N ARG A 22 17.54 -15.29 37.54
CA ARG A 22 16.10 -15.06 37.44
C ARG A 22 15.81 -14.21 36.22
N CYS A 23 14.59 -14.33 35.70
CA CYS A 23 14.12 -13.50 34.59
C CYS A 23 14.27 -12.02 34.94
N LYS A 24 14.89 -11.23 34.06
CA LYS A 24 15.08 -9.79 34.28
C LYS A 24 13.76 -8.99 34.28
N ASN A 25 12.68 -9.57 33.76
CA ASN A 25 11.40 -8.87 33.57
C ASN A 25 10.36 -9.18 34.66
N CYS A 26 10.40 -10.37 35.27
CA CYS A 26 9.44 -10.75 36.33
C CYS A 26 10.07 -11.42 37.55
N SER A 27 11.40 -11.58 37.58
CA SER A 27 12.13 -12.16 38.71
C SER A 27 11.76 -13.61 39.06
N LEU A 28 11.01 -14.30 38.19
CA LEU A 28 10.70 -15.73 38.31
C LEU A 28 11.84 -16.61 37.75
N LYS A 29 11.84 -17.89 38.14
CA LYS A 29 12.90 -18.88 37.82
C LYS A 29 12.75 -19.44 36.39
N HIS A 30 12.95 -18.57 35.40
CA HIS A 30 13.06 -18.93 33.99
C HIS A 30 14.02 -17.98 33.26
N HIS A 31 14.49 -18.38 32.08
CA HIS A 31 15.36 -17.58 31.24
C HIS A 31 14.58 -16.38 30.70
N THR A 32 15.20 -15.20 30.66
CA THR A 32 14.55 -13.94 30.24
C THR A 32 13.99 -14.03 28.81
N LEU A 33 14.62 -14.80 27.91
CA LEU A 33 14.14 -15.03 26.55
C LEU A 33 12.83 -15.84 26.47
N LEU A 34 12.48 -16.58 27.53
CA LEU A 34 11.23 -17.34 27.61
C LEU A 34 10.13 -16.57 28.36
N HIS A 35 10.33 -15.27 28.61
CA HIS A 35 9.34 -14.47 29.31
C HIS A 35 8.10 -14.23 28.44
N ASP A 36 6.95 -14.65 28.95
CA ASP A 36 5.65 -14.45 28.31
C ASP A 36 5.06 -13.08 28.72
N PHE A 37 5.16 -12.12 27.80
CA PHE A 37 4.68 -10.75 28.00
C PHE A 37 3.15 -10.64 28.00
N SER A 38 2.42 -11.70 27.62
CA SER A 38 0.95 -11.70 27.62
C SER A 38 0.33 -11.78 29.01
N LYS A 39 1.09 -12.21 30.04
CA LYS A 39 0.57 -12.53 31.38
C LYS A 39 0.75 -11.43 32.44
N ASN A 40 1.40 -10.31 32.11
CA ASN A 40 1.73 -9.25 33.08
C ASN A 40 1.06 -7.89 32.80
N TYR A 41 -0.17 -7.89 32.28
CA TYR A 41 -1.03 -6.70 32.37
C TYR A 41 -1.79 -6.71 33.70
N LYS A 42 -1.31 -5.93 34.67
CA LYS A 42 -2.15 -5.42 35.77
C LYS A 42 -2.62 -4.02 35.37
N PRO A 43 -3.94 -3.72 35.36
CA PRO A 43 -4.41 -2.36 35.09
C PRO A 43 -3.99 -1.44 36.24
N LEU A 44 -3.22 -0.40 35.94
CA LEU A 44 -3.06 0.75 36.83
C LEU A 44 -4.27 1.67 36.63
N ALA A 45 -4.88 2.10 37.73
CA ALA A 45 -5.98 3.07 37.73
C ALA A 45 -5.57 4.37 37.01
N PRO A 46 -6.49 5.04 36.30
CA PRO A 46 -6.14 6.24 35.55
C PRO A 46 -5.92 7.43 36.49
N PRO A 47 -4.90 8.28 36.26
CA PRO A 47 -4.86 9.61 36.84
C PRO A 47 -5.89 10.48 36.11
N SER A 48 -6.67 11.22 36.89
CA SER A 48 -7.56 12.28 36.44
C SER A 48 -6.74 13.40 35.80
N GLN A 49 -6.89 13.61 34.50
CA GLN A 49 -6.66 14.92 33.86
C GLN A 49 -7.30 14.99 32.47
N ASN A 50 -8.10 16.03 32.29
CA ASN A 50 -8.86 16.39 31.10
C ASN A 50 -7.95 16.60 29.89
N VAL A 51 -8.16 15.82 28.82
CA VAL A 51 -7.72 16.15 27.45
C VAL A 51 -8.84 15.71 26.48
N PRO A 52 -9.23 16.52 25.48
CA PRO A 52 -10.38 16.22 24.64
C PRO A 52 -10.13 14.97 23.77
N SER A 53 -11.13 14.10 23.74
CA SER A 53 -11.21 12.92 22.86
C SER A 53 -11.26 13.35 21.39
N LEU A 54 -10.19 13.05 20.64
CA LEU A 54 -10.23 12.92 19.19
C LEU A 54 -10.53 11.46 18.86
N ASP A 55 -11.74 11.21 18.39
CA ASP A 55 -12.21 9.92 17.88
C ASP A 55 -11.27 9.41 16.78
N ARG A 56 -10.61 8.28 17.04
CA ARG A 56 -10.03 7.45 15.98
C ARG A 56 -11.16 6.70 15.29
N GLY A 57 -11.70 7.30 14.24
CA GLY A 57 -12.59 6.62 13.30
C GLY A 57 -11.83 5.52 12.55
N GLU A 58 -12.25 4.27 12.74
CA GLU A 58 -11.93 3.17 11.83
C GLU A 58 -12.53 3.49 10.46
N SER A 59 -11.67 3.78 9.49
CA SER A 59 -12.12 4.06 8.14
C SER A 59 -12.09 2.81 7.27
N SER A 60 -13.19 2.06 7.27
CA SER A 60 -13.48 1.11 6.21
C SER A 60 -14.05 1.88 5.00
N PHE A 61 -13.20 2.27 4.06
CA PHE A 61 -13.62 2.93 2.82
C PHE A 61 -13.89 1.90 1.72
N ALA A 62 -15.16 1.50 1.57
CA ALA A 62 -15.69 1.15 0.26
C ALA A 62 -16.12 2.47 -0.41
N THR A 63 -15.21 3.11 -1.14
CA THR A 63 -15.47 4.42 -1.76
C THR A 63 -16.35 4.23 -2.99
N SER A 64 -17.65 4.40 -2.82
CA SER A 64 -18.58 4.51 -3.92
C SER A 64 -18.40 5.91 -4.56
N LEU A 65 -17.92 5.95 -5.80
CA LEU A 65 -17.67 7.20 -6.52
C LEU A 65 -18.97 7.75 -7.11
N SER A 66 -19.33 8.96 -6.71
CA SER A 66 -20.41 9.72 -7.34
C SER A 66 -19.86 10.43 -8.59
N TYR A 67 -20.31 10.02 -9.78
CA TYR A 67 -20.00 10.75 -11.02
C TYR A 67 -21.00 11.89 -11.21
N SER A 68 -20.54 13.06 -11.67
CA SER A 68 -21.42 14.14 -12.13
C SER A 68 -21.03 14.47 -13.56
N GLY A 69 -21.83 14.01 -14.52
CA GLY A 69 -21.62 14.25 -15.95
C GLY A 69 -22.94 14.42 -16.70
N THR A 70 -22.96 15.48 -17.51
CA THR A 70 -23.93 15.99 -18.50
C THR A 70 -25.31 15.31 -18.67
N SER A 71 -26.34 16.00 -18.17
CA SER A 71 -27.67 16.34 -18.75
C SER A 71 -28.52 15.34 -19.58
N ASP A 72 -28.26 14.04 -19.60
CA ASP A 72 -29.28 13.00 -19.97
C ASP A 72 -29.53 12.01 -18.81
N SER A 73 -29.42 12.57 -17.61
CA SER A 73 -29.55 12.00 -16.28
C SER A 73 -30.96 11.47 -15.99
N GLY A 74 -31.17 10.16 -16.04
CA GLY A 74 -32.38 9.54 -15.49
C GLY A 74 -32.06 8.53 -14.39
N ASN A 75 -32.96 8.42 -13.42
CA ASN A 75 -32.90 7.42 -12.36
C ASN A 75 -33.04 6.01 -12.94
N ILE A 76 -32.31 5.02 -12.42
CA ILE A 76 -32.32 3.65 -12.95
C ILE A 76 -32.72 2.69 -11.85
N LEU A 77 -33.74 1.86 -12.12
CA LEU A 77 -34.06 0.71 -11.27
C LEU A 77 -33.17 -0.48 -11.63
N LEU A 78 -32.66 -1.15 -10.60
CA LEU A 78 -31.94 -2.41 -10.70
C LEU A 78 -32.88 -3.57 -10.38
N CYS A 79 -32.58 -4.76 -10.92
CA CYS A 79 -33.39 -5.96 -10.73
C CYS A 79 -33.33 -6.45 -9.27
N THR A 80 -34.28 -6.02 -8.44
CA THR A 80 -34.43 -6.50 -7.06
C THR A 80 -35.57 -7.51 -6.92
N ALA A 81 -35.44 -8.39 -5.93
CA ALA A 81 -36.47 -9.35 -5.51
C ALA A 81 -36.46 -9.48 -3.98
N ILE A 82 -37.58 -9.89 -3.37
CA ILE A 82 -37.61 -10.39 -2.00
C ILE A 82 -37.75 -11.90 -2.08
N VAL A 83 -36.86 -12.61 -1.37
CA VAL A 83 -36.85 -14.08 -1.30
C VAL A 83 -36.95 -14.53 0.14
N LYS A 84 -37.39 -15.76 0.35
CA LYS A 84 -37.35 -16.43 1.65
C LYS A 84 -36.06 -17.23 1.75
N VAL A 85 -35.20 -16.92 2.72
CA VAL A 85 -33.96 -17.63 3.00
C VAL A 85 -34.13 -18.44 4.27
N LYS A 86 -33.64 -19.68 4.26
CA LYS A 86 -33.73 -20.56 5.42
C LYS A 86 -32.67 -20.19 6.47
N ASP A 87 -33.09 -19.90 7.70
CA ASP A 87 -32.19 -19.64 8.83
C ASP A 87 -31.63 -20.95 9.45
N SER A 88 -30.73 -20.82 10.41
CA SER A 88 -30.10 -21.98 11.08
C SER A 88 -31.05 -22.81 11.94
N MET A 89 -32.22 -22.26 12.30
CA MET A 89 -33.29 -22.98 12.99
C MET A 89 -34.26 -23.67 12.00
N GLY A 90 -34.08 -23.45 10.69
CA GLY A 90 -34.90 -24.01 9.63
C GLY A 90 -36.13 -23.18 9.25
N ASN A 91 -36.30 -21.98 9.83
CA ASN A 91 -37.40 -21.08 9.48
C ASN A 91 -37.08 -20.23 8.26
N TRP A 92 -38.11 -19.76 7.57
CA TRP A 92 -37.98 -18.92 6.39
C TRP A 92 -38.02 -17.44 6.76
N GLN A 93 -36.95 -16.71 6.44
CA GLN A 93 -36.79 -15.28 6.69
C GLN A 93 -36.78 -14.51 5.37
N ASN A 94 -37.45 -13.37 5.31
CA ASN A 94 -37.45 -12.54 4.11
C ASN A 94 -36.11 -11.80 3.98
N CYS A 95 -35.49 -11.88 2.82
CA CYS A 95 -34.27 -11.16 2.47
C CYS A 95 -34.45 -10.49 1.13
N ARG A 96 -34.01 -9.24 1.03
CA ARG A 96 -34.01 -8.51 -0.23
C ARG A 96 -32.74 -8.80 -1.01
N VAL A 97 -32.89 -9.15 -2.28
CA VAL A 97 -31.79 -9.57 -3.14
C VAL A 97 -31.68 -8.69 -4.38
N LEU A 98 -30.45 -8.54 -4.86
CA LEU A 98 -30.13 -7.92 -6.15
C LEU A 98 -29.69 -9.02 -7.12
N LEU A 99 -30.28 -9.05 -8.31
CA LEU A 99 -29.87 -9.95 -9.39
C LEU A 99 -28.76 -9.28 -10.21
N ASP A 100 -27.56 -9.85 -10.20
CA ASP A 100 -26.39 -9.28 -10.85
C ASP A 100 -25.65 -10.31 -11.71
N SER A 101 -25.69 -10.13 -13.02
CA SER A 101 -24.97 -10.98 -13.97
C SER A 101 -23.47 -10.71 -14.04
N ALA A 102 -22.99 -9.58 -13.50
CA ALA A 102 -21.59 -9.19 -13.52
C ALA A 102 -20.80 -9.73 -12.33
N SER A 103 -21.47 -10.08 -11.23
CA SER A 103 -20.83 -10.79 -10.12
C SER A 103 -20.69 -12.28 -10.44
N GLN A 104 -19.47 -12.82 -10.47
CA GLN A 104 -19.25 -14.24 -10.77
C GLN A 104 -19.87 -15.18 -9.71
N MET A 105 -19.87 -14.76 -8.45
CA MET A 105 -20.40 -15.50 -7.31
C MET A 105 -21.51 -14.71 -6.63
N SER A 106 -22.39 -15.41 -5.94
CA SER A 106 -23.33 -14.78 -5.00
C SER A 106 -22.61 -14.26 -3.74
N LEU A 107 -23.16 -13.21 -3.14
CA LEU A 107 -22.60 -12.51 -1.99
C LEU A 107 -23.69 -12.26 -0.93
N ILE A 108 -23.35 -12.30 0.35
CA ILE A 108 -24.26 -12.02 1.46
C ILE A 108 -23.62 -11.02 2.43
N SER A 109 -24.41 -10.08 2.94
CA SER A 109 -23.91 -9.15 3.96
C SER A 109 -23.63 -9.87 5.29
N GLU A 110 -22.59 -9.44 6.00
CA GLU A 110 -22.24 -9.99 7.31
C GLU A 110 -23.38 -9.84 8.31
N GLU A 111 -24.10 -8.72 8.27
CA GLU A 111 -25.30 -8.48 9.07
C GLU A 111 -26.38 -9.54 8.77
N CYS A 112 -26.70 -9.77 7.50
CA CYS A 112 -27.70 -10.76 7.12
C CYS A 112 -27.27 -12.18 7.51
N CYS A 113 -26.01 -12.54 7.27
CA CYS A 113 -25.47 -13.84 7.66
C CYS A 113 -25.58 -14.08 9.18
N THR A 114 -25.32 -13.04 9.97
CA THR A 114 -25.39 -13.10 11.44
C THR A 114 -26.84 -13.20 11.92
N ASN A 115 -27.74 -12.41 11.35
CA ASN A 115 -29.16 -12.42 11.69
C ASN A 115 -29.83 -13.77 11.35
N LEU A 116 -29.41 -14.42 10.27
CA LEU A 116 -29.86 -15.77 9.89
C LEU A 116 -29.17 -16.89 10.68
N GLY A 117 -28.13 -16.57 11.47
CA GLY A 117 -27.37 -17.54 12.26
C GLY A 117 -26.66 -18.61 11.44
N LEU A 118 -26.31 -18.34 10.18
CA LEU A 118 -25.79 -19.35 9.26
C LEU A 118 -24.37 -19.80 9.60
N SER A 119 -24.12 -21.10 9.48
CA SER A 119 -22.78 -21.69 9.67
C SER A 119 -21.81 -21.28 8.56
N ARG A 120 -20.75 -20.57 8.95
CA ARG A 120 -19.70 -20.09 8.05
C ARG A 120 -18.66 -21.19 7.80
N SER A 121 -18.28 -21.38 6.55
CA SER A 121 -17.13 -22.22 6.16
C SER A 121 -15.95 -21.33 5.84
N SER A 122 -14.77 -21.66 6.37
CA SER A 122 -13.55 -20.89 6.12
C SER A 122 -13.17 -20.93 4.64
N SER A 123 -12.82 -19.76 4.09
CA SER A 123 -12.30 -19.63 2.74
C SER A 123 -11.59 -18.30 2.59
N SER A 124 -10.46 -18.22 1.87
CA SER A 124 -9.84 -16.92 1.59
C SER A 124 -10.09 -16.55 0.14
N HIS A 125 -10.92 -15.52 -0.09
CA HIS A 125 -11.20 -14.98 -1.41
C HIS A 125 -10.99 -13.46 -1.41
N THR A 126 -10.24 -12.98 -2.40
CA THR A 126 -10.12 -11.55 -2.69
C THR A 126 -11.18 -11.16 -3.70
N ILE A 127 -11.98 -10.15 -3.38
CA ILE A 127 -13.03 -9.63 -4.26
C ILE A 127 -12.42 -8.52 -5.10
N ILE A 128 -12.40 -8.77 -6.42
CA ILE A 128 -11.86 -7.84 -7.40
C ILE A 128 -13.02 -7.17 -8.11
N GLY A 129 -13.13 -5.86 -7.96
CA GLY A 129 -14.07 -5.03 -8.68
C GLY A 129 -13.52 -4.55 -10.03
N THR A 130 -14.33 -3.77 -10.74
CA THR A 130 -13.97 -3.18 -12.02
C THR A 130 -12.69 -2.34 -11.94
N GLY A 131 -11.84 -2.45 -12.95
CA GLY A 131 -10.51 -1.82 -12.97
C GLY A 131 -9.44 -2.59 -12.20
N ASN A 132 -9.69 -3.88 -11.91
CA ASN A 132 -8.77 -4.77 -11.18
C ASN A 132 -8.46 -4.28 -9.76
N GLN A 133 -9.40 -3.56 -9.14
CA GLN A 133 -9.26 -3.03 -7.79
C GLN A 133 -9.75 -4.05 -6.77
N ILE A 134 -8.97 -4.27 -5.71
CA ILE A 134 -9.41 -5.09 -4.59
C ILE A 134 -10.43 -4.29 -3.79
N VAL A 135 -11.69 -4.70 -3.85
CA VAL A 135 -12.81 -4.01 -3.17
C VAL A 135 -13.15 -4.63 -1.82
N GLY A 136 -12.59 -5.80 -1.51
CA GLY A 136 -12.74 -6.45 -0.22
C GLY A 136 -12.09 -7.83 -0.18
N ASN A 137 -12.00 -8.38 1.03
CA ASN A 137 -11.65 -9.78 1.25
C ASN A 137 -12.83 -10.47 1.94
N SER A 138 -13.03 -11.74 1.63
CA SER A 138 -14.01 -12.60 2.25
C SER A 138 -13.30 -13.82 2.83
N ASP A 139 -13.32 -13.93 4.16
CA ASP A 139 -12.69 -15.02 4.91
C ASP A 139 -13.62 -16.23 5.12
N SER A 140 -14.86 -16.13 4.62
CA SER A 140 -15.81 -17.23 4.72
C SER A 140 -16.86 -17.21 3.62
N PHE A 141 -17.49 -18.36 3.42
CA PHE A 141 -18.70 -18.50 2.61
C PHE A 141 -19.77 -19.26 3.38
N VAL A 142 -21.02 -19.10 2.95
CA VAL A 142 -22.18 -19.83 3.47
C VAL A 142 -22.94 -20.49 2.33
N LYS A 143 -23.61 -21.60 2.66
CA LYS A 143 -24.54 -22.25 1.73
C LYS A 143 -25.93 -21.68 2.00
N LEU A 144 -26.47 -20.95 1.03
CA LEU A 144 -27.80 -20.39 1.10
C LEU A 144 -28.81 -21.37 0.50
N GLU A 145 -29.95 -21.53 1.16
CA GLU A 145 -31.15 -22.15 0.61
C GLU A 145 -32.26 -21.11 0.61
N PHE A 146 -32.80 -20.80 -0.56
CA PHE A 146 -33.81 -19.75 -0.72
C PHE A 146 -34.92 -20.15 -1.69
N THR A 147 -36.10 -19.53 -1.53
CA THR A 147 -37.26 -19.72 -2.39
C THR A 147 -37.95 -18.38 -2.69
N SER A 148 -38.75 -18.35 -3.75
CA SER A 148 -39.54 -17.18 -4.12
C SER A 148 -40.66 -16.93 -3.08
N LEU A 149 -41.14 -15.70 -3.00
CA LEU A 149 -42.40 -15.41 -2.32
C LEU A 149 -43.63 -15.98 -3.04
N LEU A 150 -43.52 -16.19 -4.36
CA LEU A 150 -44.62 -16.49 -5.27
C LEU A 150 -44.62 -17.96 -5.73
N HIS A 151 -43.45 -18.58 -5.79
CA HIS A 151 -43.27 -19.92 -6.34
C HIS A 151 -42.57 -20.85 -5.33
N PRO A 152 -42.94 -22.15 -5.28
CA PRO A 152 -42.43 -23.08 -4.27
C PRO A 152 -41.05 -23.68 -4.60
N GLU A 153 -40.48 -23.40 -5.79
CA GLU A 153 -39.17 -23.95 -6.16
C GLU A 153 -38.07 -23.39 -5.24
N THR A 154 -37.22 -24.29 -4.73
CA THR A 154 -36.10 -23.96 -3.84
C THR A 154 -34.78 -23.98 -4.59
N TYR A 155 -33.94 -22.99 -4.33
CA TYR A 155 -32.62 -22.81 -4.91
C TYR A 155 -31.55 -22.87 -3.84
N ARG A 156 -30.35 -23.29 -4.25
CA ARG A 156 -29.17 -23.32 -3.39
C ARG A 156 -28.01 -22.65 -4.08
N VAL A 157 -27.26 -21.85 -3.34
CA VAL A 157 -26.08 -21.14 -3.85
C VAL A 157 -25.03 -20.98 -2.74
N ASN A 158 -23.77 -20.92 -3.11
CA ASN A 158 -22.71 -20.54 -2.17
C ASN A 158 -22.54 -19.03 -2.23
N ALA A 159 -22.59 -18.36 -1.09
CA ALA A 159 -22.40 -16.91 -1.01
C ALA A 159 -21.18 -16.56 -0.16
N LEU A 160 -20.32 -15.68 -0.69
CA LEU A 160 -19.22 -15.10 0.07
C LEU A 160 -19.76 -14.08 1.08
N VAL A 161 -19.23 -14.09 2.30
CA VAL A 161 -19.67 -13.18 3.37
C VAL A 161 -18.85 -11.89 3.31
N ILE A 162 -19.51 -10.76 3.13
CA ILE A 162 -18.87 -9.44 3.07
C ILE A 162 -19.51 -8.43 4.01
N LYS A 163 -18.70 -7.52 4.56
CA LYS A 163 -19.14 -6.52 5.55
C LYS A 163 -20.31 -5.65 5.04
N SER A 164 -20.23 -5.19 3.80
CA SER A 164 -21.28 -4.38 3.16
C SER A 164 -21.35 -4.69 1.67
N LEU A 165 -22.56 -4.73 1.10
CA LEU A 165 -22.80 -5.07 -0.30
C LEU A 165 -22.92 -3.83 -1.19
N THR A 166 -23.88 -2.97 -0.88
CA THR A 166 -24.22 -1.78 -1.67
C THR A 166 -24.98 -0.77 -0.80
N THR A 167 -25.12 0.46 -1.29
CA THR A 167 -26.02 1.47 -0.69
C THR A 167 -27.47 1.03 -0.78
N ASN A 168 -28.36 1.70 -0.05
CA ASN A 168 -29.80 1.44 -0.17
C ASN A 168 -30.29 1.65 -1.61
N LEU A 169 -31.11 0.72 -2.10
CA LEU A 169 -31.71 0.75 -3.42
C LEU A 169 -33.24 0.93 -3.31
N PRO A 170 -33.89 1.71 -4.20
CA PRO A 170 -33.26 2.70 -5.05
C PRO A 170 -32.57 3.78 -4.20
N ASN A 171 -31.54 4.40 -4.77
CA ASN A 171 -30.80 5.51 -4.14
C ASN A 171 -31.42 6.89 -4.45
N PHE A 172 -32.64 6.89 -4.97
CA PHE A 172 -33.42 8.09 -5.29
C PHE A 172 -34.83 7.95 -4.73
N HIS A 173 -35.47 9.08 -4.45
CA HIS A 173 -36.85 9.11 -3.99
C HIS A 173 -37.81 8.95 -5.19
N MET A 174 -38.81 8.08 -5.05
CA MET A 174 -39.80 7.85 -6.09
C MET A 174 -41.19 8.23 -5.56
N SER A 175 -41.62 9.46 -5.84
CA SER A 175 -42.91 10.02 -5.37
C SER A 175 -44.10 9.62 -6.23
N HIS A 176 -43.88 9.27 -7.50
CA HIS A 176 -44.95 8.90 -8.43
C HIS A 176 -44.55 7.72 -9.31
N TYR A 177 -45.01 6.53 -8.97
CA TYR A 177 -44.88 5.32 -9.80
C TYR A 177 -46.28 4.80 -10.14
N HIS A 178 -46.74 5.11 -11.34
CA HIS A 178 -47.96 4.53 -11.89
C HIS A 178 -47.68 4.20 -13.35
N TRP A 179 -47.33 2.94 -13.60
CA TRP A 179 -47.11 2.44 -14.95
C TRP A 179 -48.14 1.36 -15.25
N ASN A 180 -48.95 1.57 -16.28
CA ASN A 180 -50.06 0.69 -16.63
C ASN A 180 -49.59 -0.75 -16.92
N HIS A 181 -48.37 -0.91 -17.47
CA HIS A 181 -47.82 -2.22 -17.80
C HIS A 181 -47.41 -3.06 -16.60
N ILE A 182 -47.43 -2.51 -15.37
CA ILE A 182 -47.03 -3.23 -14.15
C ILE A 182 -48.20 -3.53 -13.20
N GLN A 183 -49.38 -2.93 -13.41
CA GLN A 183 -50.50 -2.95 -12.45
C GLN A 183 -51.02 -4.36 -12.12
N ASN A 184 -50.90 -5.31 -13.05
CA ASN A 184 -51.40 -6.68 -12.90
C ASN A 184 -50.28 -7.71 -12.78
N LEU A 185 -49.04 -7.28 -12.48
CA LEU A 185 -47.90 -8.18 -12.38
C LEU A 185 -47.62 -8.54 -10.91
N GLN A 186 -47.38 -9.82 -10.67
CA GLN A 186 -46.84 -10.27 -9.39
C GLN A 186 -45.34 -9.95 -9.35
N LEU A 187 -45.01 -8.81 -8.74
CA LEU A 187 -43.63 -8.35 -8.61
C LEU A 187 -42.86 -9.21 -7.61
N ALA A 188 -41.61 -9.52 -7.96
CA ALA A 188 -40.69 -10.22 -7.07
C ALA A 188 -40.24 -9.33 -5.90
N ASP A 189 -40.17 -8.01 -6.10
CA ASP A 189 -39.97 -7.00 -5.04
C ASP A 189 -41.16 -6.03 -5.03
N PRO A 190 -42.19 -6.27 -4.20
CA PRO A 190 -43.31 -5.33 -4.03
C PRO A 190 -42.87 -3.97 -3.45
N GLU A 191 -41.71 -3.92 -2.79
CA GLU A 191 -41.15 -2.75 -2.14
C GLU A 191 -40.06 -2.06 -2.98
N PHE A 192 -40.03 -2.33 -4.30
CA PHE A 192 -39.01 -1.79 -5.23
C PHE A 192 -38.85 -0.26 -5.19
N HIS A 193 -39.89 0.46 -4.75
CA HIS A 193 -39.92 1.92 -4.66
C HIS A 193 -39.33 2.47 -3.35
N ILE A 194 -39.12 1.61 -2.35
CA ILE A 194 -38.63 2.02 -1.03
C ILE A 194 -37.12 1.84 -0.98
N SER A 195 -36.41 2.92 -0.63
CA SER A 195 -34.95 2.88 -0.41
C SER A 195 -34.63 2.02 0.81
N LYS A 196 -34.11 0.80 0.58
CA LYS A 196 -33.76 -0.18 1.62
C LYS A 196 -32.47 -0.92 1.26
N PRO A 197 -31.74 -1.44 2.26
CA PRO A 197 -30.52 -2.21 2.02
C PRO A 197 -30.81 -3.51 1.24
N ILE A 198 -29.81 -3.98 0.51
CA ILE A 198 -29.79 -5.31 -0.10
C ILE A 198 -29.06 -6.26 0.85
N ASN A 199 -29.66 -7.43 1.10
CA ASN A 199 -29.09 -8.44 1.99
C ASN A 199 -28.18 -9.42 1.25
N ILE A 200 -28.50 -9.73 -0.01
CA ILE A 200 -27.80 -10.74 -0.83
C ILE A 200 -27.68 -10.24 -2.28
N ILE A 201 -26.52 -10.41 -2.90
CA ILE A 201 -26.35 -10.30 -4.36
C ILE A 201 -26.36 -11.71 -4.93
N LEU A 202 -27.26 -12.00 -5.87
CA LEU A 202 -27.30 -13.26 -6.60
C LEU A 202 -26.51 -13.10 -7.89
N GLY A 203 -25.35 -13.76 -7.94
CA GLY A 203 -24.39 -13.67 -9.03
C GLY A 203 -24.75 -14.52 -10.26
N ALA A 204 -23.86 -14.50 -11.24
CA ALA A 204 -23.92 -15.27 -12.49
C ALA A 204 -24.07 -16.78 -12.27
N ASP A 205 -23.60 -17.30 -11.13
CA ASP A 205 -23.75 -18.69 -10.70
C ASP A 205 -25.21 -19.17 -10.62
N ILE A 206 -26.16 -18.27 -10.34
CA ILE A 206 -27.59 -18.57 -10.27
C ILE A 206 -28.45 -17.65 -11.14
N PHE A 207 -27.96 -16.45 -11.49
CA PHE A 207 -28.68 -15.43 -12.26
C PHE A 207 -29.34 -15.99 -13.52
N PHE A 208 -28.57 -16.64 -14.39
CA PHE A 208 -29.06 -17.13 -15.67
C PHE A 208 -30.07 -18.29 -15.53
N LYS A 209 -30.05 -19.02 -14.40
CA LYS A 209 -31.06 -20.04 -14.08
C LYS A 209 -32.40 -19.43 -13.67
N LEU A 210 -32.36 -18.26 -13.01
CA LEU A 210 -33.56 -17.56 -12.54
C LEU A 210 -34.24 -16.76 -13.66
N MET A 211 -33.49 -16.23 -14.61
CA MET A 211 -34.06 -15.46 -15.73
C MET A 211 -34.84 -16.35 -16.70
N GLN A 212 -36.04 -15.93 -17.10
CA GLN A 212 -36.90 -16.68 -18.05
C GLN A 212 -37.10 -15.96 -19.38
N GLY A 213 -36.70 -14.69 -19.49
CA GLY A 213 -36.60 -13.97 -20.77
C GLY A 213 -37.87 -13.29 -21.27
N ASN A 214 -39.06 -13.59 -20.72
CA ASN A 214 -40.28 -12.82 -21.06
C ASN A 214 -40.14 -11.38 -20.56
N GLN A 215 -40.37 -10.40 -21.43
CA GLN A 215 -40.23 -8.97 -21.10
C GLN A 215 -41.50 -8.22 -21.46
N ILE A 216 -41.92 -7.30 -20.59
CA ILE A 216 -42.94 -6.31 -20.94
C ILE A 216 -42.26 -4.94 -20.94
N LYS A 217 -42.32 -4.29 -22.10
CA LYS A 217 -41.75 -2.96 -22.31
C LYS A 217 -42.83 -1.92 -22.07
N GLY A 218 -42.57 -1.01 -21.15
CA GLY A 218 -43.40 0.18 -20.96
C GLY A 218 -43.15 1.25 -22.02
N ALA A 219 -43.81 2.40 -21.86
CA ALA A 219 -43.55 3.58 -22.68
C ALA A 219 -42.11 4.11 -22.48
N LYS A 220 -41.67 5.03 -23.34
CA LYS A 220 -40.35 5.66 -23.24
C LYS A 220 -40.12 6.23 -21.82
N ASN A 221 -38.95 5.95 -21.25
CA ASN A 221 -38.52 6.34 -19.91
C ASN A 221 -39.39 5.79 -18.76
N THR A 222 -39.97 4.61 -18.95
CA THR A 222 -40.53 3.78 -17.89
C THR A 222 -39.72 2.48 -17.81
N PRO A 223 -39.65 1.81 -16.65
CA PRO A 223 -38.83 0.61 -16.52
C PRO A 223 -39.43 -0.55 -17.29
N TYR A 224 -38.54 -1.47 -17.67
CA TYR A 224 -38.88 -2.77 -18.20
C TYR A 224 -39.21 -3.73 -17.08
N THR A 225 -40.10 -4.69 -17.35
CA THR A 225 -40.27 -5.85 -16.49
C THR A 225 -39.69 -7.08 -17.17
N ILE A 226 -39.06 -7.93 -16.38
CA ILE A 226 -38.53 -9.20 -16.84
C ILE A 226 -39.11 -10.29 -15.96
N TYR A 227 -39.69 -11.33 -16.56
CA TYR A 227 -40.16 -12.48 -15.82
C TYR A 227 -38.98 -13.35 -15.42
N THR A 228 -38.97 -13.72 -14.14
CA THR A 228 -37.97 -14.61 -13.55
C THR A 228 -38.69 -15.71 -12.79
N LYS A 229 -37.96 -16.75 -12.39
CA LYS A 229 -38.47 -17.76 -11.47
C LYS A 229 -38.78 -17.24 -10.06
N LEU A 230 -38.48 -15.98 -9.77
CA LEU A 230 -38.80 -15.31 -8.51
C LEU A 230 -40.04 -14.41 -8.61
N GLY A 231 -40.57 -14.18 -9.82
CA GLY A 231 -41.60 -13.18 -10.12
C GLY A 231 -41.14 -12.17 -11.17
N TRP A 232 -41.95 -11.16 -11.42
CA TRP A 232 -41.60 -10.05 -12.31
C TRP A 232 -40.63 -9.09 -11.60
N VAL A 233 -39.44 -8.88 -12.16
CA VAL A 233 -38.48 -7.87 -11.67
C VAL A 233 -38.56 -6.62 -12.52
N LEU A 234 -38.34 -5.45 -11.91
CA LEU A 234 -38.34 -4.14 -12.57
C LEU A 234 -36.92 -3.64 -12.78
N CYS A 235 -36.61 -3.14 -13.97
CA CYS A 235 -35.29 -2.58 -14.28
C CYS A 235 -35.31 -1.52 -15.37
N GLY A 236 -34.33 -0.62 -15.36
CA GLY A 236 -34.13 0.39 -16.41
C GLY A 236 -34.51 1.81 -16.00
N LYS A 237 -34.43 2.73 -16.97
CA LYS A 237 -34.57 4.19 -16.77
C LYS A 237 -36.00 4.56 -16.34
N VAL A 238 -36.10 5.41 -15.34
CA VAL A 238 -37.33 5.99 -14.81
C VAL A 238 -37.26 7.52 -14.97
N SER A 239 -38.31 8.11 -15.56
CA SER A 239 -38.43 9.57 -15.63
C SER A 239 -38.67 10.18 -14.26
N SER A 240 -37.84 11.14 -13.87
CA SER A 240 -38.20 12.13 -12.85
C SER A 240 -38.89 13.31 -13.56
N ARG A 241 -40.23 13.35 -13.58
CA ARG A 241 -40.97 14.45 -14.23
C ARG A 241 -41.14 15.70 -13.35
N HIS A 242 -40.66 15.67 -12.10
CA HIS A 242 -40.74 16.82 -11.20
C HIS A 242 -39.54 16.82 -10.23
N GLU A 243 -38.40 17.32 -10.69
CA GLU A 243 -37.38 17.80 -9.76
C GLU A 243 -37.36 19.32 -9.80
N LEU A 244 -37.65 19.92 -8.64
CA LEU A 244 -37.27 21.29 -8.34
C LEU A 244 -35.75 21.42 -8.57
N PRO A 245 -35.22 22.60 -8.95
CA PRO A 245 -33.84 22.75 -9.45
C PRO A 245 -32.70 22.46 -8.45
N HIS A 246 -32.96 21.83 -7.30
CA HIS A 246 -32.02 21.74 -6.17
C HIS A 246 -31.78 20.33 -5.61
N SER A 247 -32.30 19.25 -6.20
CA SER A 247 -31.81 17.90 -5.88
C SER A 247 -30.55 17.58 -6.67
N LYS A 248 -29.41 17.50 -5.97
CA LYS A 248 -28.18 16.92 -6.51
C LYS A 248 -28.47 15.44 -6.83
N ASN A 249 -28.80 15.12 -8.09
CA ASN A 249 -28.88 13.73 -8.52
C ASN A 249 -27.49 13.10 -8.46
N GLN A 250 -27.30 12.27 -7.43
CA GLN A 250 -26.06 11.58 -7.17
C GLN A 250 -26.02 10.32 -8.03
N PHE A 251 -25.24 10.32 -9.12
CA PHE A 251 -25.01 9.10 -9.89
C PHE A 251 -24.02 8.24 -9.14
N MET A 252 -24.53 7.20 -8.48
CA MET A 252 -23.69 6.12 -7.99
C MET A 252 -23.49 5.14 -9.13
N SER A 253 -22.35 5.23 -9.78
CA SER A 253 -21.87 4.14 -10.61
C SER A 253 -21.34 3.07 -9.66
N HIS A 254 -21.87 1.85 -9.74
CA HIS A 254 -21.26 0.74 -9.01
C HIS A 254 -19.83 0.43 -9.50
N HIS A 255 -19.41 0.95 -10.66
CA HIS A 255 -18.18 0.54 -11.34
C HIS A 255 -17.54 1.62 -12.25
N THR A 256 -17.35 2.86 -11.78
CA THR A 256 -16.45 3.82 -12.47
C THR A 256 -15.42 4.37 -11.51
N THR A 257 -14.14 4.19 -11.84
CA THR A 257 -12.99 4.68 -11.06
C THR A 257 -12.50 6.04 -11.57
N SER A 258 -12.18 6.93 -10.62
CA SER A 258 -11.15 7.96 -10.79
C SER A 258 -10.07 7.68 -9.75
N ASN A 259 -8.83 7.44 -10.20
CA ASN A 259 -7.66 7.09 -9.40
C ASN A 259 -7.22 8.23 -8.46
N PHE A 260 -8.01 8.53 -7.41
CA PHE A 260 -7.58 9.44 -6.34
C PHE A 260 -6.81 8.71 -5.23
N ASN A 261 -6.96 7.39 -5.11
CA ASN A 261 -6.37 6.64 -4.00
C ASN A 261 -4.90 6.26 -4.21
N LEU A 262 -4.38 6.16 -5.44
CA LEU A 262 -2.96 5.82 -5.64
C LEU A 262 -2.01 6.79 -4.92
N LYS A 263 -2.34 8.09 -4.92
CA LYS A 263 -1.52 9.10 -4.24
C LYS A 263 -1.55 8.93 -2.72
N ASN A 264 -2.72 8.65 -2.16
CA ASN A 264 -2.91 8.47 -0.73
C ASN A 264 -2.38 7.12 -0.24
N ASP A 265 -2.51 6.06 -1.05
CA ASP A 265 -1.99 4.74 -0.76
C ASP A 265 -0.46 4.71 -0.85
N ILE A 266 0.13 5.42 -1.82
CA ILE A 266 1.59 5.65 -1.85
C ILE A 266 2.02 6.46 -0.63
N GLN A 267 1.31 7.54 -0.29
CA GLN A 267 1.67 8.34 0.88
C GLN A 267 1.56 7.53 2.18
N ASN A 268 0.47 6.79 2.38
CA ASN A 268 0.27 5.92 3.54
C ASN A 268 1.28 4.77 3.57
N PHE A 269 1.65 4.19 2.41
CA PHE A 269 2.72 3.20 2.33
C PHE A 269 4.05 3.79 2.82
N TRP A 270 4.37 5.01 2.39
CA TRP A 270 5.59 5.71 2.81
C TRP A 270 5.55 6.08 4.29
N GLU A 271 4.40 6.49 4.82
CA GLU A 271 4.21 6.85 6.23
C GLU A 271 4.19 5.63 7.17
N VAL A 272 3.69 4.47 6.72
CA VAL A 272 3.57 3.25 7.54
C VAL A 272 4.85 2.39 7.50
N GLU A 273 5.56 2.32 6.37
CA GLU A 273 6.88 1.67 6.33
C GLU A 273 7.98 2.49 7.01
N SER A 274 7.77 3.81 7.14
CA SER A 274 8.64 4.68 7.92
C SER A 274 8.40 4.46 9.41
N LEU A 275 9.27 3.69 10.07
CA LEU A 275 9.31 3.67 11.54
C LEU A 275 9.51 5.12 12.05
N PRO A 276 8.83 5.55 13.13
CA PRO A 276 9.12 6.83 13.75
C PRO A 276 10.59 6.84 14.17
N GLN A 277 11.41 7.62 13.45
CA GLN A 277 12.76 7.93 13.90
C GLN A 277 12.62 8.99 14.99
N GLU A 278 12.65 8.58 16.25
CA GLU A 278 13.19 9.46 17.29
C GLU A 278 14.71 9.57 17.06
N ASN A 279 15.09 10.31 16.02
CA ASN A 279 16.46 10.75 15.86
C ASN A 279 16.53 12.14 16.49
N SER A 280 16.97 12.22 17.74
CA SER A 280 17.63 13.44 18.19
C SER A 280 18.87 13.60 17.33
N LEU A 281 18.75 14.31 16.21
CA LEU A 281 19.85 14.65 15.33
C LEU A 281 20.93 15.33 16.18
N SER A 282 22.19 14.93 15.99
CA SER A 282 23.30 15.67 16.55
C SER A 282 23.35 17.09 15.94
N ASN A 283 24.00 18.02 16.64
CA ASN A 283 24.14 19.40 16.14
C ASN A 283 24.80 19.44 14.75
N GLU A 284 25.77 18.57 14.46
CA GLU A 284 26.40 18.51 13.13
C GLU A 284 25.43 18.02 12.05
N GLU A 285 24.58 17.03 12.37
CA GLU A 285 23.57 16.50 11.44
C GLU A 285 22.47 17.53 11.15
N GLN A 286 22.03 18.28 12.17
CA GLN A 286 21.06 19.38 12.02
C GLN A 286 21.60 20.47 11.08
N ILE A 287 22.84 20.93 11.31
CA ILE A 287 23.48 21.93 10.46
C ILE A 287 23.61 21.40 9.02
N CYS A 288 23.99 20.13 8.84
CA CYS A 288 24.07 19.52 7.51
C CYS A 288 22.71 19.50 6.80
N GLU A 289 21.64 19.18 7.53
CA GLU A 289 20.28 19.13 6.99
C GLU A 289 19.73 20.52 6.64
N GLU A 290 20.00 21.54 7.47
CA GLU A 290 19.67 22.93 7.18
C GLU A 290 20.42 23.46 5.95
N LEU A 291 21.71 23.15 5.83
CA LEU A 291 22.50 23.48 4.63
C LEU A 291 21.93 22.80 3.38
N TYR A 292 21.56 21.53 3.47
CA TYR A 292 20.92 20.81 2.38
C TYR A 292 19.60 21.49 1.98
N LYS A 293 18.69 21.71 2.94
CA LYS A 293 17.37 22.33 2.69
C LYS A 293 17.47 23.73 2.08
N SER A 294 18.46 24.53 2.52
CA SER A 294 18.63 25.91 2.06
C SER A 294 19.36 26.04 0.73
N THR A 295 20.15 25.04 0.32
CA THR A 295 21.00 25.13 -0.89
C THR A 295 20.62 24.16 -2.01
N VAL A 296 19.75 23.19 -1.73
CA VAL A 296 19.27 22.27 -2.76
C VAL A 296 18.40 23.02 -3.77
N SER A 297 18.71 22.84 -5.05
CA SER A 297 17.94 23.38 -6.17
C SER A 297 17.85 22.36 -7.28
N ARG A 298 16.96 22.60 -8.26
CA ARG A 298 16.94 21.83 -9.50
C ARG A 298 17.39 22.72 -10.64
N ASP A 299 18.24 22.19 -11.50
CA ASP A 299 18.60 22.86 -12.74
C ASP A 299 17.50 22.72 -13.80
N ASP A 300 17.69 23.38 -14.95
CA ASP A 300 16.72 23.36 -16.07
C ASP A 300 16.52 21.97 -16.67
N SER A 301 17.43 21.02 -16.43
CA SER A 301 17.30 19.62 -16.84
C SER A 301 16.57 18.75 -15.82
N GLY A 302 16.20 19.32 -14.67
CA GLY A 302 15.55 18.62 -13.56
C GLY A 302 16.51 17.89 -12.62
N ARG A 303 17.83 18.03 -12.79
CA ARG A 303 18.82 17.41 -11.90
C ARG A 303 18.94 18.20 -10.60
N TYR A 304 19.12 17.48 -9.50
CA TYR A 304 19.39 18.10 -8.21
C TYR A 304 20.81 18.66 -8.16
N THR A 305 20.92 19.94 -7.85
CA THR A 305 22.18 20.61 -7.53
C THR A 305 22.24 20.81 -6.03
N VAL A 306 23.25 20.19 -5.40
CA VAL A 306 23.45 20.23 -3.94
C VAL A 306 24.82 20.83 -3.65
N LYS A 307 24.87 21.77 -2.71
CA LYS A 307 26.13 22.38 -2.28
C LYS A 307 26.85 21.45 -1.29
N LEU A 308 28.17 21.34 -1.43
CA LEU A 308 29.00 20.61 -0.45
C LEU A 308 28.93 21.31 0.93
N PRO A 309 28.61 20.59 2.02
CA PRO A 309 28.37 21.17 3.34
C PRO A 309 29.69 21.38 4.10
N PHE A 310 30.44 22.43 3.74
CA PHE A 310 31.72 22.75 4.40
C PHE A 310 31.55 23.23 5.84
N LYS A 311 32.40 22.71 6.75
CA LYS A 311 32.52 23.20 8.13
C LYS A 311 33.24 24.54 8.15
N PRO A 312 32.71 25.59 8.81
CA PRO A 312 33.27 26.95 8.75
C PRO A 312 34.68 27.06 9.34
N HIS A 313 35.06 26.16 10.25
CA HIS A 313 36.36 26.18 10.94
C HIS A 313 37.41 25.22 10.33
N HIS A 314 37.03 24.38 9.36
CA HIS A 314 37.97 23.46 8.69
C HIS A 314 38.39 24.00 7.33
N LYS A 315 39.38 24.90 7.34
CA LYS A 315 40.01 25.36 6.09
C LYS A 315 40.86 24.23 5.51
N LEU A 316 40.74 23.96 4.22
CA LEU A 316 41.61 23.00 3.53
C LEU A 316 42.97 23.66 3.24
N GLY A 317 44.06 22.91 3.40
CA GLY A 317 45.40 23.33 2.97
C GLY A 317 45.71 22.91 1.54
N ASN A 318 46.96 23.11 1.12
CA ASN A 318 47.44 22.67 -0.19
C ASN A 318 47.44 21.13 -0.30
N SER A 319 46.76 20.60 -1.31
CA SER A 319 46.74 19.16 -1.65
C SER A 319 47.41 18.81 -2.98
N LYS A 320 47.82 19.81 -3.77
CA LYS A 320 48.36 19.64 -5.13
C LYS A 320 49.65 18.83 -5.14
N SER A 321 50.59 19.15 -4.26
CA SER A 321 51.90 18.49 -4.21
C SER A 321 51.78 16.99 -3.95
N THR A 322 50.87 16.61 -3.03
CA THR A 322 50.55 15.21 -2.73
C THR A 322 49.86 14.53 -3.91
N ALA A 323 48.83 15.14 -4.49
CA ALA A 323 48.11 14.58 -5.64
C ALA A 323 49.04 14.33 -6.85
N VAL A 324 49.94 15.28 -7.14
CA VAL A 324 50.93 15.14 -8.23
C VAL A 324 51.92 14.01 -7.97
N LYS A 325 52.37 13.81 -6.72
CA LYS A 325 53.23 12.65 -6.38
C LYS A 325 52.50 11.33 -6.67
N PHE A 326 51.25 11.20 -6.24
CA PHE A 326 50.43 10.01 -6.52
C PHE A 326 50.19 9.82 -8.01
N PHE A 327 49.99 10.91 -8.76
CA PHE A 327 49.86 10.86 -10.21
C PHE A 327 51.11 10.26 -10.88
N TYR A 328 52.32 10.69 -10.50
CA TYR A 328 53.54 10.11 -11.07
C TYR A 328 53.73 8.63 -10.71
N PHE A 329 53.38 8.23 -9.48
CA PHE A 329 53.38 6.80 -9.10
C PHE A 329 52.38 5.99 -9.94
N LEU A 330 51.19 6.54 -10.18
CA LEU A 330 50.19 5.93 -11.04
C LEU A 330 50.72 5.81 -12.48
N GLU A 331 51.24 6.89 -13.06
CA GLU A 331 51.80 6.90 -14.42
C GLU A 331 52.87 5.81 -14.60
N HIS A 332 53.83 5.73 -13.67
CA HIS A 332 54.86 4.69 -13.72
C HIS A 332 54.28 3.27 -13.61
N ARG A 333 53.21 3.07 -12.82
CA ARG A 333 52.51 1.78 -12.75
C ARG A 333 51.76 1.46 -14.05
N LEU A 334 51.14 2.45 -14.69
CA LEU A 334 50.44 2.29 -15.97
C LEU A 334 51.43 2.01 -17.11
N GLN A 335 52.60 2.63 -17.11
CA GLN A 335 53.67 2.35 -18.08
C GLN A 335 54.15 0.90 -18.00
N LYS A 336 54.27 0.35 -16.79
CA LYS A 336 54.68 -1.05 -16.57
C LYS A 336 53.59 -2.08 -16.90
N ASN A 337 52.32 -1.68 -16.96
CA ASN A 337 51.21 -2.58 -17.22
C ASN A 337 50.29 -2.00 -18.32
N PRO A 338 50.55 -2.34 -19.60
CA PRO A 338 49.79 -1.82 -20.74
C PRO A 338 48.29 -2.12 -20.66
N ASN A 339 47.90 -3.28 -20.13
CA ASN A 339 46.49 -3.65 -19.99
C ASN A 339 45.78 -2.76 -18.96
N LEU A 340 46.40 -2.52 -17.81
CA LEU A 340 45.89 -1.61 -16.79
C LEU A 340 45.77 -0.18 -17.36
N ARG A 341 46.76 0.28 -18.14
CA ARG A 341 46.73 1.59 -18.81
C ARG A 341 45.55 1.73 -19.76
N GLN A 342 45.27 0.71 -20.57
CA GLN A 342 44.14 0.73 -21.50
C GLN A 342 42.82 0.82 -20.74
N GLN A 343 42.62 0.00 -19.70
CA GLN A 343 41.41 0.03 -18.88
C GLN A 343 41.25 1.38 -18.17
N TYR A 344 42.33 1.93 -17.62
CA TYR A 344 42.32 3.22 -16.92
C TYR A 344 41.96 4.38 -17.86
N THR A 345 42.54 4.39 -19.06
CA THR A 345 42.26 5.42 -20.08
C THR A 345 40.81 5.32 -20.55
N SER A 346 40.30 4.11 -20.73
CA SER A 346 38.90 3.89 -21.13
C SER A 346 37.93 4.40 -20.07
N PHE A 347 38.20 4.10 -18.78
CA PHE A 347 37.41 4.64 -17.67
C PHE A 347 37.37 6.17 -17.68
N LEU A 348 38.52 6.83 -17.84
CA LEU A 348 38.57 8.30 -17.85
C LEU A 348 37.77 8.87 -19.02
N ARG A 349 37.91 8.32 -20.23
CA ARG A 349 37.12 8.78 -21.39
C ARG A 349 35.62 8.66 -21.16
N GLU A 350 35.18 7.51 -20.68
CA GLU A 350 33.78 7.27 -20.34
C GLU A 350 33.27 8.26 -19.28
N TYR A 351 34.08 8.54 -18.25
CA TYR A 351 33.73 9.49 -17.19
C TYR A 351 33.59 10.93 -17.70
N GLU A 352 34.35 11.32 -18.73
CA GLU A 352 34.22 12.60 -19.43
C GLU A 352 32.98 12.61 -20.35
N GLU A 353 32.77 11.57 -21.15
CA GLU A 353 31.63 11.44 -22.07
C GLU A 353 30.28 11.46 -21.33
N LEU A 354 30.23 10.87 -20.13
CA LEU A 354 29.07 10.91 -19.24
C LEU A 354 28.89 12.27 -18.52
N ASN A 355 29.78 13.24 -18.77
CA ASN A 355 29.82 14.54 -18.09
C ASN A 355 30.00 14.43 -16.56
N HIS A 356 30.63 13.37 -16.07
CA HIS A 356 30.99 13.23 -14.65
C HIS A 356 32.28 13.97 -14.30
N MET A 357 33.08 14.32 -15.30
CA MET A 357 34.19 15.25 -15.17
C MET A 357 34.26 16.20 -16.37
N LYS A 358 34.98 17.30 -16.21
CA LYS A 358 35.26 18.27 -17.27
C LYS A 358 36.70 18.74 -17.16
N LEU A 359 37.30 19.03 -18.31
CA LEU A 359 38.63 19.63 -18.34
C LEU A 359 38.60 21.00 -17.66
N VAL A 360 39.52 21.22 -16.72
CA VAL A 360 39.68 22.52 -16.07
C VAL A 360 40.28 23.50 -17.08
N PRO A 361 39.63 24.66 -17.33
CA PRO A 361 40.15 25.67 -18.25
C PRO A 361 41.57 26.12 -17.90
N SER A 362 42.39 26.42 -18.91
CA SER A 362 43.80 26.81 -18.71
C SER A 362 43.96 28.08 -17.86
N ASN A 363 42.98 28.99 -17.91
CA ASN A 363 42.92 30.20 -17.08
C ASN A 363 42.51 29.94 -15.62
N GLN A 364 42.05 28.73 -15.28
CA GLN A 364 41.71 28.29 -13.92
C GLN A 364 42.67 27.20 -13.40
N SER A 365 43.76 26.92 -14.13
CA SER A 365 44.76 25.91 -13.73
C SER A 365 45.57 26.29 -12.48
N TYR A 366 45.51 27.56 -12.09
CA TYR A 366 46.19 28.14 -10.92
C TYR A 366 45.18 28.89 -10.03
N LEU A 367 44.07 28.24 -9.68
CA LEU A 367 43.24 28.75 -8.60
C LEU A 367 44.06 28.82 -7.29
N PRO A 368 43.81 29.84 -6.45
CA PRO A 368 44.41 29.92 -5.12
C PRO A 368 44.19 28.62 -4.33
N GLU A 369 45.14 28.28 -3.46
CA GLU A 369 45.07 27.06 -2.64
C GLU A 369 43.83 27.03 -1.74
N SER A 370 43.21 28.18 -1.47
CA SER A 370 41.95 28.32 -0.74
C SER A 370 40.70 27.96 -1.56
N GLU A 371 40.81 27.85 -2.87
CA GLU A 371 39.67 27.68 -3.80
C GLU A 371 39.68 26.34 -4.55
N ALA A 372 40.78 25.58 -4.47
CA ALA A 372 40.93 24.30 -5.17
C ALA A 372 41.49 23.20 -4.27
N PHE A 373 40.87 22.02 -4.35
CA PHE A 373 41.35 20.80 -3.69
C PHE A 373 41.62 19.70 -4.72
N TYR A 374 42.83 19.15 -4.70
CA TYR A 374 43.28 18.12 -5.64
C TYR A 374 43.17 16.74 -4.99
N LEU A 375 42.33 15.88 -5.55
CA LEU A 375 42.13 14.51 -5.06
C LEU A 375 43.15 13.56 -5.71
N PRO A 376 44.00 12.88 -4.93
CA PRO A 376 44.77 11.75 -5.45
C PRO A 376 43.82 10.66 -5.94
N HIS A 377 44.14 10.01 -7.05
CA HIS A 377 43.33 8.93 -7.59
C HIS A 377 44.18 7.71 -7.94
N HIS A 378 43.59 6.51 -7.84
CA HIS A 378 44.26 5.26 -8.18
C HIS A 378 43.26 4.20 -8.64
N GLY A 379 43.75 3.19 -9.37
CA GLY A 379 42.94 2.08 -9.87
C GLY A 379 42.98 0.87 -8.93
N VAL A 380 41.81 0.34 -8.58
CA VAL A 380 41.62 -0.92 -7.87
C VAL A 380 41.05 -1.94 -8.84
N VAL A 381 41.79 -3.02 -9.09
CA VAL A 381 41.34 -4.12 -9.95
C VAL A 381 40.55 -5.12 -9.11
N ARG A 382 39.35 -5.46 -9.55
CA ARG A 382 38.51 -6.49 -8.95
C ARG A 382 38.18 -7.52 -10.03
N GLU A 383 39.00 -8.56 -10.12
CA GLU A 383 38.89 -9.59 -11.16
C GLU A 383 37.55 -10.34 -11.12
N GLU A 384 36.95 -10.45 -9.92
CA GLU A 384 35.67 -11.13 -9.66
C GLU A 384 34.42 -10.25 -9.91
N SER A 385 34.57 -8.99 -10.35
CA SER A 385 33.43 -8.07 -10.54
C SER A 385 32.70 -8.34 -11.87
N ASN A 386 31.37 -8.55 -11.81
CA ASN A 386 30.53 -8.82 -12.98
C ASN A 386 30.39 -7.63 -13.97
N SER A 387 30.43 -6.38 -13.49
CA SER A 387 30.18 -5.18 -14.31
C SER A 387 31.46 -4.50 -14.82
N THR A 388 32.39 -4.13 -13.94
CA THR A 388 33.67 -3.47 -14.33
C THR A 388 34.87 -4.03 -13.56
N LYS A 389 35.88 -4.52 -14.30
CA LYS A 389 37.11 -5.10 -13.72
C LYS A 389 38.04 -4.08 -13.08
N LEU A 390 37.95 -2.80 -13.45
CA LEU A 390 38.73 -1.68 -12.88
C LEU A 390 37.79 -0.64 -12.27
N ARG A 391 38.07 -0.22 -11.03
CA ARG A 391 37.41 0.92 -10.38
C ARG A 391 38.46 1.98 -10.07
N VAL A 392 38.25 3.21 -10.52
CA VAL A 392 39.08 4.35 -10.15
C VAL A 392 38.52 5.00 -8.89
N VAL A 393 39.38 5.17 -7.89
CA VAL A 393 39.03 5.71 -6.58
C VAL A 393 39.69 7.07 -6.41
N PHE A 394 38.90 8.10 -6.13
CA PHE A 394 39.35 9.43 -5.74
C PHE A 394 39.41 9.51 -4.21
N ASN A 395 40.57 9.81 -3.65
CA ASN A 395 40.81 9.72 -2.21
C ASN A 395 40.49 11.04 -1.49
N GLY A 396 39.24 11.19 -1.04
CA GLY A 396 38.80 12.32 -0.20
C GLY A 396 39.38 12.36 1.22
N SER A 397 39.97 11.25 1.68
CA SER A 397 40.64 11.16 2.98
C SER A 397 42.12 11.53 2.94
N ALA A 398 42.67 11.85 1.76
CA ALA A 398 44.03 12.35 1.65
C ALA A 398 44.16 13.69 2.38
N LYS A 399 45.09 13.76 3.33
CA LYS A 399 45.35 14.96 4.12
C LYS A 399 46.07 16.02 3.28
N SER A 400 45.65 17.27 3.43
CA SER A 400 46.34 18.42 2.87
C SER A 400 47.49 18.89 3.78
N SER A 401 48.19 19.96 3.39
CA SER A 401 49.35 20.49 4.12
C SER A 401 49.09 20.84 5.59
N ASN A 402 47.85 21.14 5.96
CA ASN A 402 47.45 21.42 7.34
C ASN A 402 46.90 20.18 8.08
N SER A 403 47.12 18.98 7.55
CA SER A 403 46.65 17.69 8.09
C SER A 403 45.13 17.50 8.12
N VAL A 404 44.36 18.33 7.41
CA VAL A 404 42.90 18.17 7.23
C VAL A 404 42.60 17.57 5.86
N SER A 405 41.73 16.58 5.80
CA SER A 405 41.21 15.97 4.57
C SER A 405 39.88 16.59 4.12
N LEU A 406 39.49 16.36 2.86
CA LEU A 406 38.21 16.84 2.35
C LEU A 406 37.03 16.27 3.14
N ASN A 407 37.09 14.97 3.48
CA ASN A 407 36.03 14.33 4.27
C ASN A 407 35.89 14.92 5.68
N GLU A 408 36.99 15.31 6.32
CA GLU A 408 36.95 15.96 7.65
C GLU A 408 36.43 17.41 7.58
N ALA A 409 36.63 18.08 6.44
CA ALA A 409 36.17 19.45 6.23
C ALA A 409 34.67 19.57 5.90
N LEU A 410 33.98 18.45 5.68
CA LEU A 410 32.55 18.40 5.37
C LEU A 410 31.73 17.91 6.57
N TYR A 411 30.54 18.47 6.76
CA TYR A 411 29.58 17.91 7.70
C TYR A 411 29.12 16.53 7.23
N THR A 412 28.94 15.62 8.18
CA THR A 412 28.32 14.32 7.92
C THR A 412 26.84 14.44 8.25
N GLY A 413 25.99 14.25 7.24
CA GLY A 413 24.55 14.24 7.44
C GLY A 413 24.07 12.96 8.14
N PRO A 414 22.79 12.94 8.57
CA PRO A 414 22.23 11.78 9.24
C PRO A 414 22.22 10.55 8.35
N LYS A 415 22.31 9.37 8.96
CA LYS A 415 22.23 8.10 8.23
C LYS A 415 20.80 7.87 7.70
N LEU A 416 20.61 8.20 6.42
CA LEU A 416 19.32 7.99 5.72
C LEU A 416 19.07 6.53 5.34
N GLN A 417 20.13 5.72 5.29
CA GLN A 417 20.02 4.31 4.92
C GLN A 417 19.40 3.50 6.06
N PRO A 418 18.42 2.62 5.77
CA PRO A 418 17.86 1.73 6.77
C PRO A 418 18.94 0.83 7.38
N ASP A 419 18.70 0.34 8.59
CA ASP A 419 19.60 -0.59 9.25
C ASP A 419 19.79 -1.85 8.39
N VAL A 420 21.05 -2.16 8.04
CA VAL A 420 21.41 -3.35 7.25
C VAL A 420 20.89 -4.63 7.91
N PHE A 421 20.88 -4.71 9.24
CA PHE A 421 20.32 -5.86 9.95
C PHE A 421 18.81 -6.01 9.69
N LYS A 422 18.05 -4.91 9.70
CA LYS A 422 16.61 -4.91 9.37
C LYS A 422 16.40 -5.30 7.91
N ILE A 423 17.21 -4.76 6.99
CA ILE A 423 17.17 -5.12 5.57
C ILE A 423 17.37 -6.63 5.41
N LEU A 424 18.36 -7.22 6.08
CA LEU A 424 18.65 -8.66 6.01
C LEU A 424 17.54 -9.53 6.63
N LEU A 425 16.87 -9.06 7.69
CA LEU A 425 15.73 -9.76 8.26
C LEU A 425 14.56 -9.79 7.27
N ASN A 426 14.19 -8.64 6.71
CA ASN A 426 13.11 -8.52 5.73
C ASN A 426 13.40 -9.35 4.47
N PHE A 427 14.65 -9.33 3.99
CA PHE A 427 15.10 -10.12 2.85
C PHE A 427 14.92 -11.63 3.07
N ARG A 428 14.93 -12.09 4.33
CA ARG A 428 14.75 -13.50 4.72
C ARG A 428 13.31 -13.86 5.09
N THR A 429 12.41 -12.89 5.20
CA THR A 429 11.01 -13.11 5.60
C THR A 429 10.21 -13.85 4.53
N PHE A 430 10.52 -13.59 3.25
CA PHE A 430 9.77 -14.15 2.13
C PHE A 430 10.57 -15.25 1.41
N PRO A 431 9.88 -16.24 0.81
CA PRO A 431 10.52 -17.39 0.16
C PRO A 431 11.27 -17.03 -1.13
N ILE A 432 10.98 -15.88 -1.73
CA ILE A 432 11.60 -15.39 -2.96
C ILE A 432 12.14 -13.99 -2.70
N ALA A 433 13.40 -13.78 -3.04
CA ALA A 433 14.05 -12.47 -2.96
C ALA A 433 14.60 -12.08 -4.34
N ILE A 434 14.40 -10.82 -4.72
CA ILE A 434 14.89 -10.26 -5.98
C ILE A 434 16.02 -9.30 -5.64
N SER A 435 17.15 -9.47 -6.31
CA SER A 435 18.29 -8.54 -6.24
C SER A 435 18.59 -8.01 -7.63
N ALA A 436 18.94 -6.73 -7.71
CA ALA A 436 19.39 -6.07 -8.91
C ALA A 436 20.58 -5.15 -8.55
N ASP A 437 21.53 -5.04 -9.47
CA ASP A 437 22.61 -4.06 -9.38
C ASP A 437 22.22 -2.86 -10.25
N ILE A 438 22.28 -1.65 -9.69
CA ILE A 438 22.01 -0.41 -10.42
C ILE A 438 23.35 0.14 -10.86
N GLU A 439 23.63 0.02 -12.15
CA GLU A 439 24.85 0.56 -12.72
C GLU A 439 24.87 2.08 -12.56
N LYS A 440 25.98 2.61 -12.00
CA LYS A 440 26.25 4.06 -11.88
C LYS A 440 25.10 4.85 -11.24
N MET A 441 24.61 4.38 -10.11
CA MET A 441 23.55 5.04 -9.34
C MET A 441 23.88 6.49 -8.90
N TYR A 442 25.17 6.80 -8.70
CA TYR A 442 25.64 8.08 -8.14
C TYR A 442 26.17 9.04 -9.19
#